data_AF-A0A942GKN5-F1
#
_entry.id   AF-A0A942GKN5-F1
#
_cell.length_a   1.000
_cell.length_b   1.000
_cell.length_c   1.000
_cell.angle_alpha   90.00
_cell.angle_beta   90.00
_cell.angle_gamma   90.00
#
_symmetry.space_group_name_H-M   'P 1'
#
loop_
_entity.id
_entity.type
_entity.pdbx_description
1 polymer ?
#
loop_
_entity_poly.entity_id
_entity_poly.type
_entity_poly.pdbx_seq_one_letter_code
_entity_poly.pdbx_strand_id
1 'polypeptide(L)'
;VKKTIKIAIIAGIVFALTVFLFLEGQTQTRQVVVAAQDIAVGTLISAGMLRTERIPAAAFQVEGLAETKESIVGQTATIGRVAGDLVPLAAVGRERKLPQPGKGFLTITVPMPETAGVVVGDAVAIAVFGMDVSRLLDGFTVVGLSNAERDVNVVLEADVELLLELVPFLSTRSFKVVRR
;
A
#
# COMPACT_ATOMS: atom_id res chain seq x y z
N VAL A 1 -16.73 -52.56 40.61
CA VAL A 1 -16.57 -52.90 39.18
C VAL A 1 -17.28 -51.91 38.25
N LYS A 2 -18.62 -51.75 38.28
CA LYS A 2 -19.35 -50.81 37.40
C LYS A 2 -18.91 -49.33 37.54
N LYS A 3 -18.58 -48.86 38.75
CA LYS A 3 -18.10 -47.48 38.99
C LYS A 3 -16.69 -47.24 38.42
N THR A 4 -15.78 -48.20 38.60
CA THR A 4 -14.40 -48.13 38.13
C THR A 4 -14.32 -48.12 36.60
N ILE A 5 -15.17 -48.92 35.93
CA ILE A 5 -15.29 -48.94 34.46
C ILE A 5 -15.79 -47.59 33.94
N LYS A 6 -16.80 -46.98 34.58
CA LYS A 6 -17.29 -45.64 34.19
C LYS A 6 -16.21 -44.57 34.32
N ILE A 7 -15.42 -44.59 35.39
CA ILE A 7 -14.33 -43.63 35.60
C ILE A 7 -13.24 -43.80 34.55
N ALA A 8 -12.88 -45.04 34.21
CA ALA A 8 -11.89 -45.33 33.16
C ALA A 8 -12.35 -44.83 31.78
N ILE A 9 -13.64 -44.98 31.45
CA ILE A 9 -14.22 -44.47 30.21
C ILE A 9 -14.17 -42.94 30.17
N ILE A 10 -14.56 -42.27 31.26
CA ILE A 10 -14.53 -40.80 31.34
C ILE A 10 -13.09 -40.28 31.22
N ALA A 11 -12.13 -40.89 31.91
CA ALA A 11 -10.73 -40.52 31.81
C ALA A 11 -10.17 -40.71 30.39
N GLY A 12 -10.56 -41.81 29.72
CA GLY A 12 -10.19 -42.05 28.32
C GLY A 12 -10.77 -41.00 27.36
N ILE A 13 -12.03 -40.60 27.56
CA ILE A 13 -12.67 -39.54 26.76
C ILE A 13 -11.96 -38.19 26.96
N VAL A 14 -11.66 -37.82 28.21
CA VAL A 14 -10.96 -36.56 28.51
C VAL A 14 -9.56 -36.56 27.91
N PHE A 15 -8.82 -37.68 28.00
CA PHE A 15 -7.51 -37.81 27.37
C PHE A 15 -7.59 -37.68 25.85
N ALA A 16 -8.54 -38.37 25.21
CA ALA A 16 -8.77 -38.26 23.77
C ALA A 16 -9.13 -36.84 23.34
N LEU A 17 -9.96 -36.13 24.11
CA LEU A 17 -10.32 -34.74 23.83
C LEU A 17 -9.11 -33.80 23.94
N THR A 18 -8.26 -34.03 24.94
CA THR A 18 -7.06 -33.21 25.17
C THR A 18 -6.06 -33.41 24.04
N VAL A 19 -5.84 -34.66 23.61
CA VAL A 19 -4.99 -35.01 22.47
C VAL A 19 -5.55 -34.40 21.18
N PHE A 20 -6.86 -34.50 20.95
CA PHE A 20 -7.52 -33.91 19.78
C PHE A 20 -7.30 -32.40 19.69
N LEU A 21 -7.55 -31.65 20.78
CA LEU A 21 -7.33 -30.21 20.83
C LEU A 21 -5.84 -29.83 20.61
N PHE A 22 -4.92 -30.64 21.11
CA PHE A 22 -3.48 -30.41 20.95
C PHE A 22 -3.01 -30.64 19.50
N LEU A 23 -3.54 -31.67 18.83
CA LEU A 23 -3.26 -31.90 17.42
C LEU A 23 -3.93 -30.86 16.51
N GLU A 24 -5.15 -30.42 16.84
CA GLU A 24 -5.87 -29.42 16.06
C GLU A 24 -5.13 -28.07 16.08
N GLY A 25 -4.57 -27.68 17.24
CA GLY A 25 -3.76 -26.46 17.37
C GLY A 25 -2.43 -26.48 16.60
N GLN A 26 -1.79 -27.65 16.42
CA GLN A 26 -0.53 -27.77 15.67
C GLN A 26 -0.70 -27.96 14.17
N THR A 27 -1.87 -28.44 13.73
CA THR A 27 -2.12 -28.77 12.31
C THR A 27 -2.76 -27.64 11.52
N GLN A 28 -3.14 -26.53 12.17
CA GLN A 28 -3.64 -25.35 11.46
C GLN A 28 -2.56 -24.77 10.55
N THR A 29 -2.73 -24.98 9.25
CA THR A 29 -1.93 -24.34 8.22
C THR A 29 -2.62 -23.08 7.76
N ARG A 30 -1.86 -22.00 7.59
CA ARG A 30 -2.36 -20.75 7.01
C ARG A 30 -1.80 -20.59 5.61
N GLN A 31 -2.62 -20.05 4.72
CA GLN A 31 -2.19 -19.62 3.40
C GLN A 31 -1.48 -18.28 3.53
N VAL A 32 -0.25 -18.20 3.04
CA VAL A 32 0.60 -17.01 3.12
C VAL A 32 1.29 -16.75 1.79
N VAL A 33 1.54 -15.48 1.50
CA VAL A 33 2.30 -15.06 0.33
C VAL A 33 3.80 -15.01 0.66
N VAL A 34 4.59 -15.65 -0.19
CA VAL A 34 6.05 -15.66 -0.12
C VAL A 34 6.66 -15.16 -1.43
N ALA A 35 7.88 -14.65 -1.35
CA ALA A 35 8.65 -14.23 -2.51
C ALA A 35 9.01 -15.47 -3.36
N ALA A 36 8.71 -15.43 -4.66
CA ALA A 36 9.10 -16.48 -5.61
C ALA A 36 10.54 -16.29 -6.13
N GLN A 37 11.05 -15.06 -6.04
CA GLN A 37 12.38 -14.63 -6.44
C GLN A 37 12.82 -13.49 -5.51
N ASP A 38 14.08 -13.07 -5.64
CA ASP A 38 14.58 -11.91 -4.90
C ASP A 38 13.83 -10.62 -5.32
N ILE A 39 13.44 -9.83 -4.33
CA ILE A 39 12.73 -8.56 -4.47
C ILE A 39 13.58 -7.48 -3.80
N ALA A 40 14.15 -6.57 -4.59
CA ALA A 40 14.92 -5.46 -4.05
C ALA A 40 14.02 -4.35 -3.48
N VAL A 41 14.55 -3.55 -2.55
CA VAL A 41 13.87 -2.33 -2.06
C VAL A 41 13.59 -1.39 -3.25
N GLY A 42 12.42 -0.76 -3.27
CA GLY A 42 11.96 0.12 -4.35
C GLY A 42 11.38 -0.61 -5.56
N THR A 43 11.33 -1.95 -5.54
CA THR A 43 10.78 -2.73 -6.66
C THR A 43 9.24 -2.71 -6.63
N LEU A 44 8.62 -2.38 -7.77
CA LEU A 44 7.18 -2.57 -7.98
C LEU A 44 6.86 -4.08 -8.05
N ILE A 45 6.02 -4.54 -7.14
CA ILE A 45 5.72 -5.97 -6.97
C ILE A 45 4.69 -6.40 -8.02
N SER A 46 5.07 -7.38 -8.82
CA SER A 46 4.20 -8.03 -9.80
C SER A 46 3.77 -9.43 -9.34
N ALA A 47 2.66 -9.95 -9.89
CA ALA A 47 2.12 -11.25 -9.48
C ALA A 47 3.09 -12.44 -9.70
N GLY A 48 3.99 -12.34 -10.69
CA GLY A 48 5.00 -13.35 -10.99
C GLY A 48 6.14 -13.40 -9.96
N MET A 49 6.34 -12.34 -9.19
CA MET A 49 7.37 -12.27 -8.13
C MET A 49 6.90 -12.94 -6.83
N LEU A 50 5.63 -13.34 -6.75
CA LEU A 50 4.99 -13.88 -5.56
C LEU A 50 4.50 -15.29 -5.83
N ARG A 51 4.58 -16.15 -4.82
CA ARG A 51 3.88 -17.44 -4.76
C ARG A 51 3.14 -17.57 -3.44
N THR A 52 2.23 -18.53 -3.40
CA THR A 52 1.38 -18.73 -2.23
C THR A 52 1.66 -20.11 -1.68
N GLU A 53 1.91 -20.20 -0.38
CA GLU A 53 2.23 -21.45 0.29
C GLU A 53 1.34 -21.65 1.51
N ARG A 54 1.11 -22.91 1.87
CA ARG A 54 0.46 -23.28 3.12
C ARG A 54 1.53 -23.66 4.12
N ILE A 55 1.66 -22.86 5.18
CA ILE A 55 2.67 -23.05 6.21
C ILE A 55 1.95 -23.24 7.55
N PRO A 56 2.41 -24.16 8.43
CA PRO A 56 1.86 -24.30 9.77
C PRO A 56 1.91 -22.95 10.50
N ALA A 57 0.79 -22.54 11.12
CA ALA A 57 0.71 -21.26 11.82
C ALA A 57 1.75 -21.15 12.95
N ALA A 58 2.15 -22.28 13.53
CA ALA A 58 3.21 -22.34 14.55
C ALA A 58 4.62 -22.03 14.01
N ALA A 59 4.85 -22.10 12.69
CA ALA A 59 6.17 -21.92 12.10
C ALA A 59 6.57 -20.44 11.92
N PHE A 60 5.64 -19.50 12.08
CA PHE A 60 5.90 -18.07 11.91
C PHE A 60 5.19 -17.25 13.00
N GLN A 61 5.89 -16.28 13.56
CA GLN A 61 5.36 -15.36 14.59
C GLN A 61 5.11 -13.95 14.03
N VAL A 62 4.98 -13.82 12.71
CA VAL A 62 4.84 -12.53 12.04
C VAL A 62 3.37 -12.23 11.85
N GLU A 63 2.91 -11.14 12.46
CA GLU A 63 1.56 -10.61 12.24
C GLU A 63 1.47 -9.82 10.92
N GLY A 64 0.25 -9.69 10.39
CA GLY A 64 0.01 -8.89 9.18
C GLY A 64 0.60 -9.51 7.91
N LEU A 65 0.70 -10.83 7.83
CA LEU A 65 1.05 -11.52 6.58
C LEU A 65 -0.05 -11.37 5.55
N ALA A 66 0.35 -11.14 4.31
CA ALA A 66 -0.56 -11.18 3.18
C ALA A 66 -1.01 -12.62 2.91
N GLU A 67 -2.32 -12.83 2.79
CA GLU A 67 -2.92 -14.13 2.50
C GLU A 67 -3.11 -14.36 0.99
N THR A 68 -3.22 -13.26 0.24
CA THR A 68 -3.50 -13.25 -1.20
C THR A 68 -2.51 -12.35 -1.93
N LYS A 69 -2.13 -12.72 -3.16
CA LYS A 69 -1.15 -11.95 -3.95
C LYS A 69 -1.70 -10.56 -4.29
N GLU A 70 -3.00 -10.47 -4.52
CA GLU A 70 -3.74 -9.27 -4.90
C GLU A 70 -3.60 -8.16 -3.85
N SER A 71 -3.39 -8.52 -2.59
CA SER A 71 -3.14 -7.55 -1.52
C SER A 71 -1.79 -6.82 -1.64
N ILE A 72 -0.84 -7.38 -2.40
CA ILE A 72 0.55 -6.91 -2.49
C ILE A 72 0.87 -6.40 -3.90
N VAL A 73 0.29 -7.00 -4.94
CA VAL A 73 0.56 -6.64 -6.34
C VAL A 73 0.27 -5.16 -6.59
N GLY A 74 1.20 -4.48 -7.26
CA GLY A 74 1.14 -3.04 -7.51
C GLY A 74 1.62 -2.18 -6.34
N GLN A 75 2.00 -2.77 -5.20
CA GLN A 75 2.74 -2.07 -4.16
C GLN A 75 4.24 -2.12 -4.44
N THR A 76 4.99 -1.24 -3.79
CA THR A 76 6.44 -1.20 -3.84
C THR A 76 7.04 -1.82 -2.60
N ALA A 77 8.07 -2.64 -2.77
CA ALA A 77 8.81 -3.22 -1.65
C ALA A 77 9.55 -2.13 -0.87
N THR A 78 9.16 -1.91 0.39
CA THR A 78 9.87 -0.98 1.29
C THR A 78 11.05 -1.67 1.97
N ILE A 79 11.02 -3.00 2.06
CA ILE A 79 12.08 -3.84 2.60
C ILE A 79 12.34 -4.98 1.61
N GLY A 80 13.61 -5.23 1.28
CA GLY A 80 14.00 -6.30 0.36
C GLY A 80 13.67 -7.68 0.90
N ARG A 81 13.43 -8.64 0.00
CA ARG A 81 13.11 -10.04 0.30
C ARG A 81 13.92 -10.98 -0.57
N VAL A 82 14.36 -12.08 0.00
CA VAL A 82 15.01 -13.16 -0.74
C VAL A 82 13.95 -14.18 -1.16
N ALA A 83 14.20 -14.91 -2.24
CA ALA A 83 13.33 -15.99 -2.69
C ALA A 83 13.02 -16.97 -1.53
N GLY A 84 11.73 -17.22 -1.29
CA GLY A 84 11.23 -18.06 -0.19
C GLY A 84 10.82 -17.30 1.08
N ASP A 85 11.17 -16.02 1.22
CA ASP A 85 10.78 -15.24 2.40
C ASP A 85 9.29 -14.91 2.43
N LEU A 86 8.76 -14.81 3.65
CA LEU A 86 7.42 -14.29 3.91
C LEU A 86 7.33 -12.78 3.59
N VAL A 87 6.21 -12.37 2.99
CA VAL A 87 5.94 -10.96 2.66
C VAL A 87 4.88 -10.39 3.61
N PRO A 88 5.29 -9.78 4.74
CA PRO A 88 4.35 -9.06 5.59
C PRO A 88 3.89 -7.78 4.91
N LEU A 89 2.64 -7.38 5.17
CA LEU A 89 2.06 -6.16 4.62
C LEU A 89 2.86 -4.89 4.99
N ALA A 90 3.58 -4.91 6.11
CA ALA A 90 4.46 -3.82 6.52
C ALA A 90 5.73 -3.68 5.64
N ALA A 91 6.14 -4.72 4.92
CA ALA A 91 7.30 -4.70 4.03
C ALA A 91 6.97 -4.16 2.63
N VAL A 92 5.72 -3.78 2.41
CA VAL A 92 5.24 -3.23 1.16
C VAL A 92 4.50 -1.94 1.45
N GLY A 93 4.53 -1.02 0.50
CA GLY A 93 3.83 0.23 0.61
C GLY A 93 3.68 0.86 -0.75
N ARG A 94 2.82 1.87 -0.86
CA ARG A 94 2.83 2.72 -2.04
C ARG A 94 4.07 3.59 -1.93
N GLU A 95 4.99 3.45 -2.88
CA GLU A 95 6.21 4.26 -2.89
C GLU A 95 5.85 5.74 -2.79
N ARG A 96 6.37 6.42 -1.78
CA ARG A 96 6.58 7.86 -1.87
C ARG A 96 7.87 8.02 -2.64
N LYS A 97 7.79 8.04 -3.97
CA LYS A 97 8.92 8.43 -4.83
C LYS A 97 9.51 9.69 -4.20
N LEU A 98 10.77 9.67 -3.76
CA LEU A 98 11.43 10.91 -3.31
C LEU A 98 11.70 11.75 -4.56
N PRO A 99 11.58 13.08 -4.51
CA PRO A 99 11.80 13.88 -5.69
C PRO A 99 13.27 13.77 -6.08
N GLN A 100 13.55 13.75 -7.37
CA GLN A 100 14.93 13.82 -7.87
C GLN A 100 15.58 15.13 -7.39
N PRO A 101 16.91 15.19 -7.24
CA PRO A 101 17.59 16.45 -6.92
C PRO A 101 17.18 17.57 -7.88
N GLY A 102 16.71 18.71 -7.34
CA GLY A 102 16.19 19.84 -8.12
C GLY A 102 14.67 19.83 -8.37
N LYS A 103 14.00 18.71 -8.08
CA LYS A 103 12.54 18.59 -8.07
C LYS A 103 11.99 18.59 -6.66
N GLY A 104 10.72 18.91 -6.53
CA GLY A 104 9.99 18.86 -5.27
C GLY A 104 8.60 18.28 -5.44
N PHE A 105 7.91 18.13 -4.31
CA PHE A 105 6.48 17.85 -4.31
C PHE A 105 5.70 18.99 -3.69
N LEU A 106 4.53 19.24 -4.25
CA LEU A 106 3.58 20.21 -3.71
C LEU A 106 2.19 19.61 -3.76
N THR A 107 1.49 19.64 -2.62
CA THR A 107 0.10 19.21 -2.54
C THR A 107 -0.80 20.42 -2.74
N ILE A 108 -1.73 20.32 -3.69
CA ILE A 108 -2.77 21.31 -3.93
C ILE A 108 -4.15 20.66 -3.72
N THR A 109 -5.08 21.41 -3.17
CA THR A 109 -6.47 20.96 -3.01
C THR A 109 -7.28 21.54 -4.15
N VAL A 110 -7.90 20.66 -4.94
CA VAL A 110 -8.61 21.03 -6.16
C VAL A 110 -10.04 20.51 -6.11
N PRO A 111 -11.06 21.29 -6.49
CA PRO A 111 -12.43 20.81 -6.54
C PRO A 111 -12.57 19.58 -7.43
N MET A 112 -13.38 18.61 -7.00
CA MET A 112 -13.58 17.35 -7.72
C MET A 112 -13.99 17.51 -9.21
N PRO A 113 -14.82 18.50 -9.62
CA PRO A 113 -15.13 18.72 -11.03
C PRO A 113 -13.92 19.06 -11.91
N GLU A 114 -12.89 19.69 -11.33
CA GLU A 114 -11.68 20.12 -12.05
C GLU A 114 -10.61 19.00 -12.10
N THR A 115 -10.75 17.98 -11.26
CA THR A 115 -9.87 16.79 -11.26
C THR A 115 -10.51 15.58 -11.93
N ALA A 116 -11.71 15.74 -12.50
CA ALA A 116 -12.41 14.68 -13.21
C ALA A 116 -11.56 14.17 -14.40
N GLY A 117 -11.09 12.93 -14.29
CA GLY A 117 -10.28 12.28 -15.32
C GLY A 117 -8.77 12.57 -15.24
N VAL A 118 -8.29 13.28 -14.21
CA VAL A 118 -6.87 13.37 -13.89
C VAL A 118 -6.42 12.06 -13.23
N VAL A 119 -5.35 11.46 -13.73
CA VAL A 119 -4.75 10.24 -13.16
C VAL A 119 -3.30 10.46 -12.75
N VAL A 120 -2.79 9.60 -11.86
CA VAL A 120 -1.38 9.58 -11.51
C VAL A 120 -0.55 9.26 -12.76
N GLY A 121 0.49 10.05 -13.01
CA GLY A 121 1.34 10.00 -14.20
C GLY A 121 1.00 11.07 -15.24
N ASP A 122 -0.16 11.74 -15.14
CA ASP A 122 -0.54 12.78 -16.10
C ASP A 122 0.37 14.00 -15.99
N ALA A 123 0.76 14.54 -17.14
CA ALA A 123 1.32 15.87 -17.25
C ALA A 123 0.17 16.89 -17.21
N VAL A 124 0.25 17.85 -16.29
CA VAL A 124 -0.76 18.89 -16.11
C VAL A 124 -0.13 20.27 -16.17
N ALA A 125 -0.94 21.23 -16.59
CA ALA A 125 -0.61 22.64 -16.54
C ALA A 125 -1.49 23.32 -15.49
N ILE A 126 -0.99 24.40 -14.90
CA ILE A 126 -1.73 25.15 -13.88
C ILE A 126 -1.92 26.57 -14.38
N ALA A 127 -3.17 26.91 -14.66
CA ALA A 127 -3.54 28.28 -15.00
C ALA A 127 -3.61 29.07 -13.69
N VAL A 128 -2.71 30.04 -13.52
CA VAL A 128 -2.72 30.96 -12.38
C VAL A 128 -3.30 32.30 -12.82
N PHE A 129 -4.08 32.92 -11.94
CA PHE A 129 -4.73 34.20 -12.20
C PHE A 129 -4.64 35.13 -10.99
N GLY A 130 -4.64 36.43 -11.24
CA GLY A 130 -4.55 37.49 -10.26
C GLY A 130 -4.97 38.81 -10.89
N MET A 131 -4.94 39.90 -10.13
CA MET A 131 -5.41 41.21 -10.61
C MET A 131 -4.66 41.68 -11.87
N ASP A 132 -3.34 41.42 -11.93
CA ASP A 132 -2.48 41.88 -13.03
C ASP A 132 -1.72 40.74 -13.74
N VAL A 133 -1.99 39.49 -13.38
CA VAL A 133 -1.24 38.33 -13.90
C VAL A 133 -2.19 37.21 -14.26
N SER A 134 -2.11 36.72 -15.49
CA SER A 134 -2.75 35.48 -15.92
C SER A 134 -1.77 34.74 -16.82
N ARG A 135 -1.37 33.54 -16.42
CA ARG A 135 -0.43 32.73 -17.20
C ARG A 135 -0.63 31.24 -16.91
N LEU A 136 -0.15 30.43 -17.84
CA LEU A 136 -0.11 28.99 -17.71
C LEU A 136 1.28 28.58 -17.20
N LEU A 137 1.33 27.83 -16.13
CA LEU A 137 2.52 27.19 -15.62
C LEU A 137 2.52 25.74 -16.10
N ASP A 138 3.49 25.38 -16.93
CA ASP A 138 3.65 24.03 -17.49
C ASP A 138 4.80 23.30 -16.81
N GLY A 139 4.74 21.96 -16.78
CA GLY A 139 5.83 21.13 -16.25
C GLY A 139 5.50 20.37 -14.96
N PHE A 140 4.24 20.34 -14.55
CA PHE A 140 3.80 19.54 -13.40
C PHE A 140 3.41 18.13 -13.83
N THR A 141 3.76 17.16 -13.01
CA THR A 141 3.31 15.77 -13.15
C THR A 141 2.53 15.36 -11.92
N VAL A 142 1.38 14.73 -12.10
CA VAL A 142 0.57 14.21 -10.99
C VAL A 142 1.23 12.94 -10.46
N VAL A 143 1.72 12.97 -9.22
CA VAL A 143 2.36 11.82 -8.58
C VAL A 143 1.51 11.18 -7.49
N GLY A 144 0.42 11.84 -7.10
CA GLY A 144 -0.50 11.31 -6.11
C GLY A 144 -1.85 11.99 -6.14
N LEU A 145 -2.88 11.22 -5.83
CA LEU A 145 -4.25 11.70 -5.64
C LEU A 145 -4.77 11.13 -4.33
N SER A 146 -5.33 11.99 -3.49
CA SER A 146 -6.01 11.58 -2.25
C SER A 146 -7.36 12.27 -2.19
N ASN A 147 -8.43 11.48 -2.24
CA ASN A 147 -9.78 11.99 -2.24
C ASN A 147 -10.17 12.45 -0.83
N ALA A 148 -10.73 13.65 -0.74
CA ALA A 148 -11.62 14.08 0.33
C ALA A 148 -13.05 14.14 -0.23
N GLU A 149 -14.07 14.32 0.63
CA GLU A 149 -15.48 14.20 0.22
C GLU A 149 -15.91 15.14 -0.91
N ARG A 150 -15.29 16.33 -1.04
CA ARG A 150 -15.65 17.36 -2.05
C ARG A 150 -14.47 17.86 -2.87
N ASP A 151 -13.26 17.65 -2.37
CA ASP A 151 -12.02 18.12 -2.96
C ASP A 151 -11.06 16.94 -3.14
N VAL A 152 -10.16 17.04 -4.10
CA VAL A 152 -9.09 16.07 -4.32
C VAL A 152 -7.78 16.76 -3.98
N ASN A 153 -7.01 16.14 -3.09
CA ASN A 153 -5.62 16.55 -2.86
C ASN A 153 -4.76 15.93 -3.96
N VAL A 154 -4.25 16.80 -4.83
CA VAL A 154 -3.37 16.44 -5.93
C VAL A 154 -1.93 16.72 -5.49
N VAL A 155 -1.09 15.69 -5.52
CA VAL A 155 0.35 15.82 -5.28
C VAL A 155 1.03 15.97 -6.62
N LEU A 156 1.74 17.09 -6.79
CA LEU A 156 2.43 17.45 -8.02
C LEU A 156 3.94 17.32 -7.84
N GLU A 157 4.62 16.79 -8.85
CA GLU A 157 6.07 16.82 -9.00
C GLU A 157 6.44 17.85 -10.06
N ALA A 158 7.38 18.74 -9.75
CA ALA A 158 7.90 19.75 -10.66
C ALA A 158 9.27 20.25 -10.18
N ASP A 159 9.94 21.07 -10.99
CA ASP A 159 11.16 21.76 -10.57
C ASP A 159 10.86 22.72 -9.42
N VAL A 160 11.78 22.83 -8.45
CA VAL A 160 11.56 23.62 -7.23
C VAL A 160 11.22 25.07 -7.55
N GLU A 161 11.85 25.65 -8.58
CA GLU A 161 11.56 27.02 -9.03
C GLU A 161 10.09 27.17 -9.47
N LEU A 162 9.58 26.23 -10.27
CA LEU A 162 8.21 26.22 -10.74
C LEU A 162 7.20 26.02 -9.59
N LEU A 163 7.54 25.18 -8.60
CA LEU A 163 6.73 25.01 -7.39
C LEU A 163 6.65 26.32 -6.60
N LEU A 164 7.77 27.03 -6.45
CA LEU A 164 7.83 28.32 -5.76
C LEU A 164 7.03 29.40 -6.50
N GLU A 165 6.98 29.37 -7.83
CA GLU A 165 6.11 30.25 -8.62
C GLU A 165 4.62 30.00 -8.38
N LEU A 166 4.22 28.77 -8.03
CA LEU A 166 2.83 28.43 -7.75
C LEU A 166 2.39 28.81 -6.33
N VAL A 167 3.29 28.78 -5.34
CA VAL A 167 2.99 29.02 -3.91
C VAL A 167 2.12 30.26 -3.65
N PRO A 168 2.39 31.44 -4.24
CA PRO A 168 1.58 32.65 -3.99
C PRO A 168 0.11 32.52 -4.37
N PHE A 169 -0.24 31.64 -5.32
CA PHE A 169 -1.61 31.44 -5.82
C PHE A 169 -2.39 30.41 -5.00
N LEU A 170 -1.70 29.60 -4.19
CA LEU A 170 -2.33 28.57 -3.35
C LEU A 170 -3.14 29.18 -2.20
N SER A 171 -2.60 30.22 -1.56
CA SER A 171 -3.24 30.89 -0.42
C SER A 171 -4.52 31.62 -0.84
N THR A 172 -4.53 32.18 -2.03
CA THR A 172 -5.66 32.91 -2.62
C THR A 172 -6.63 32.01 -3.40
N ARG A 173 -6.27 30.74 -3.61
CA ARG A 173 -6.98 29.79 -4.48
C ARG A 173 -7.18 30.32 -5.91
N SER A 174 -6.26 31.15 -6.38
CA SER A 174 -6.36 31.79 -7.69
C SER A 174 -5.63 30.96 -8.77
N PHE A 175 -6.02 29.70 -8.88
CA PHE A 175 -5.48 28.78 -9.87
C PHE A 175 -6.55 27.77 -10.35
N LYS A 176 -6.29 27.15 -11.51
CA LYS A 176 -7.04 26.01 -12.05
C LYS A 176 -6.10 24.98 -12.64
N VAL A 177 -6.43 23.71 -12.47
CA VAL A 177 -5.70 22.60 -13.11
C VAL A 177 -6.24 22.42 -14.53
N VAL A 178 -5.34 22.41 -15.50
CA VAL A 178 -5.64 22.25 -16.92
C VAL A 178 -4.91 21.01 -17.43
N ARG A 179 -5.66 20.09 -18.03
CA ARG A 179 -5.08 18.90 -18.66
C ARG A 179 -4.49 19.25 -20.02
N ARG A 180 -3.34 18.66 -20.35
CA ARG A 180 -2.79 18.65 -21.71
C ARG A 180 -3.14 17.35 -22.44
#